data_AF-A0A7J4VU13-F1
#
_entry.id   AF-A0A7J4VU13-F1
#
_cell.length_a   1.000
_cell.length_b   1.000
_cell.length_c   1.000
_cell.angle_alpha   90.00
_cell.angle_beta   90.00
_cell.angle_gamma   90.00
#
_symmetry.space_group_name_H-M   'P 1'
#
loop_
_entity.id
_entity.type
_entity.pdbx_description
1 polymer ?
#
loop_
_entity_poly.entity_id
_entity_poly.type
_entity_poly.pdbx_seq_one_letter_code
_entity_poly.pdbx_strand_id
1 'polypeptide(L)'
;MFTDHFDRDSWKTDFQGWDGDTQVGRIRYEANGPKQGYWQWSGHGPAVRERLLPHQGYEKTPRAAAAKAEEYYDRLLAHNGLEDKARSTIL
;
A
#
# COMPACT_ATOMS: atom_id res chain seq x y z
N MET A 1 -1.47 -7.50 -23.05
CA MET A 1 -1.45 -7.29 -21.58
C MET A 1 -1.23 -8.65 -20.95
N PHE A 2 -0.04 -8.91 -20.41
CA PHE A 2 0.21 -10.14 -19.66
C PHE A 2 -0.25 -9.89 -18.23
N THR A 3 -1.48 -10.27 -17.93
CA THR A 3 -1.93 -10.43 -16.56
C THR A 3 -1.14 -11.59 -15.98
N ASP A 4 -0.45 -11.35 -14.85
CA ASP A 4 0.10 -12.45 -14.06
C ASP A 4 -1.05 -13.45 -13.82
N HIS A 5 -0.82 -14.73 -14.13
CA HIS A 5 -1.86 -15.75 -14.02
C HIS A 5 -2.42 -15.83 -12.59
N PHE A 6 -1.58 -15.55 -11.58
CA PHE A 6 -1.98 -15.55 -10.17
C PHE A 6 -2.86 -14.35 -9.79
N ASP A 7 -2.89 -13.28 -10.61
CA ASP A 7 -3.67 -12.06 -10.33
C ASP A 7 -4.99 -11.99 -11.12
N ARG A 8 -5.40 -13.05 -11.84
CA ARG A 8 -6.52 -13.03 -12.79
C ARG A 8 -7.86 -12.53 -12.19
N ASP A 9 -8.12 -12.81 -10.92
CA ASP A 9 -9.35 -12.41 -10.21
C ASP A 9 -9.13 -11.30 -9.17
N SER A 10 -7.90 -10.80 -9.03
CA SER A 10 -7.54 -9.77 -8.04
C SER A 10 -8.43 -8.53 -8.16
N TRP A 11 -8.91 -8.20 -9.37
CA TRP A 11 -9.79 -7.07 -9.63
C TRP A 11 -11.12 -7.07 -8.86
N LYS A 12 -11.54 -8.21 -8.29
CA LYS A 12 -12.71 -8.32 -7.41
C LYS A 12 -12.39 -8.05 -5.93
N THR A 13 -11.12 -7.82 -5.61
CA THR A 13 -10.59 -7.91 -4.26
C THR A 13 -9.98 -6.60 -3.81
N ASP A 14 -10.00 -6.42 -2.50
CA ASP A 14 -9.50 -5.27 -1.77
C ASP A 14 -8.56 -5.80 -0.69
N PHE A 15 -7.29 -5.36 -0.74
CA PHE A 15 -6.24 -5.91 0.10
C PHE A 15 -5.71 -4.87 1.07
N GLN A 16 -5.43 -5.29 2.30
CA GLN A 16 -4.84 -4.45 3.34
C GLN A 16 -3.55 -5.11 3.84
N GLY A 17 -2.47 -4.34 3.90
CA GLY A 17 -1.19 -4.74 4.47
C GLY A 17 -1.06 -4.30 5.93
N TRP A 18 -0.44 -5.13 6.75
CA TRP A 18 -0.29 -4.93 8.20
C TRP A 18 1.13 -5.26 8.66
N ASP A 19 1.63 -4.50 9.63
CA ASP A 19 2.85 -4.69 10.39
C ASP A 19 2.47 -4.75 11.87
N GLY A 20 2.34 -5.98 12.40
CA GLY A 20 1.65 -6.24 13.66
C GLY A 20 0.22 -5.68 13.63
N ASP A 21 -0.12 -4.84 14.61
CA ASP A 21 -1.41 -4.14 14.69
C ASP A 21 -1.48 -2.85 13.86
N THR A 22 -0.40 -2.48 13.18
CA THR A 22 -0.32 -1.23 12.40
C THR A 22 -0.63 -1.50 10.94
N GLN A 23 -1.65 -0.81 10.40
CA GLN A 23 -1.93 -0.88 8.97
C GLN A 23 -0.83 -0.17 8.18
N VAL A 24 -0.20 -0.89 7.26
CA VAL A 24 0.82 -0.40 6.32
C VAL A 24 0.17 0.33 5.15
N GLY A 25 -0.88 -0.28 4.59
CA GLY A 25 -1.51 0.24 3.39
C GLY A 25 -2.74 -0.53 2.95
N ARG A 26 -3.39 -0.04 1.91
CA ARG A 26 -4.51 -0.71 1.21
C ARG A 26 -4.37 -0.55 -0.29
N ILE A 27 -4.72 -1.59 -1.03
CA ILE A 27 -4.86 -1.51 -2.49
C ILE A 27 -6.24 -2.00 -2.93
N ARG A 28 -6.83 -1.29 -3.88
CA ARG A 28 -8.15 -1.61 -4.43
C ARG A 28 -8.13 -1.48 -5.95
N TYR A 29 -8.73 -2.44 -6.63
CA TYR A 29 -8.97 -2.31 -8.07
C TYR A 29 -10.14 -1.37 -8.37
N GLU A 30 -9.93 -0.45 -9.30
CA GLU A 30 -10.97 0.42 -9.84
C GLU A 30 -11.67 -0.28 -11.00
N ALA A 31 -12.82 -0.89 -10.73
CA ALA A 31 -13.62 -1.56 -11.75
C ALA A 31 -14.39 -0.58 -12.66
N ASN A 32 -14.60 0.66 -12.21
CA ASN A 32 -15.44 1.66 -12.87
C ASN A 32 -14.81 3.06 -12.81
N GLY A 33 -15.34 3.99 -13.60
CA GLY A 33 -14.97 5.41 -13.56
C GLY A 33 -13.68 5.77 -14.32
N PRO A 34 -13.16 7.01 -14.17
CA PRO A 34 -12.06 7.52 -14.99
C PRO A 34 -10.71 6.81 -14.82
N LYS A 35 -10.55 6.06 -13.72
CA LYS A 35 -9.36 5.25 -13.42
C LYS A 35 -9.64 3.75 -13.53
N GLN A 36 -10.70 3.36 -14.25
CA GLN A 36 -11.00 1.96 -14.52
C GLN A 36 -9.77 1.20 -15.03
N GLY A 37 -9.55 0.00 -14.49
CA GLY A 37 -8.42 -0.85 -14.87
C GLY A 37 -7.11 -0.53 -14.14
N TYR A 38 -7.11 0.40 -13.20
CA TYR A 38 -5.98 0.69 -12.32
C TYR A 38 -6.25 0.18 -10.91
N TRP A 39 -5.17 0.08 -10.15
CA TRP A 39 -5.15 -0.21 -8.73
C TRP A 39 -4.90 1.07 -7.95
N GLN A 40 -5.87 1.52 -7.18
CA GLN A 40 -5.65 2.57 -6.20
C GLN A 40 -4.80 2.02 -5.06
N TRP A 41 -3.76 2.74 -4.65
CA TRP A 41 -3.06 2.50 -3.40
C TRP A 41 -3.30 3.64 -2.42
N SER A 42 -3.35 3.30 -1.14
CA SER A 42 -3.38 4.23 -0.02
C SER A 42 -2.31 3.80 0.98
N GLY A 43 -1.41 4.71 1.29
CA GLY A 43 -0.38 4.52 2.31
C GLY A 43 -0.94 4.85 3.69
N HIS A 44 -0.69 3.97 4.65
CA HIS A 44 -1.11 4.11 6.04
C HIS A 44 0.13 4.11 6.95
N GLY A 45 -0.08 4.01 8.25
CA GLY A 45 0.97 3.94 9.25
C GLY A 45 0.49 4.38 10.62
N PRO A 46 1.35 4.31 11.65
CA PRO A 46 0.96 4.60 13.02
C PRO A 46 0.56 6.06 13.22
N ALA A 47 0.09 6.41 14.40
CA ALA A 47 -0.03 7.81 14.79
C ALA A 47 1.36 8.46 14.80
N VAL A 48 1.52 9.51 14.00
CA VAL A 48 2.79 10.21 13.79
C VAL A 48 2.59 11.71 13.86
N ARG A 49 3.68 12.45 14.07
CA ARG A 49 3.66 13.91 14.13
C ARG A 49 3.38 14.52 12.75
N GLU A 50 3.97 13.95 11.70
CA GLU A 50 3.84 14.47 10.33
C GLU A 50 3.54 13.34 9.33
N ARG A 51 2.53 13.56 8.48
CA ARG A 51 2.17 12.68 7.35
C ARG A 51 2.81 13.20 6.07
N LEU A 52 3.27 12.29 5.23
CA LEU A 52 3.88 12.62 3.94
C LEU A 52 2.83 12.67 2.81
N LEU A 53 3.17 13.40 1.74
CA LEU A 53 2.47 13.38 0.45
C LEU A 53 3.43 12.90 -0.67
N PRO A 54 2.92 12.28 -1.74
CA PRO A 54 1.57 11.72 -1.84
C PRO A 54 1.42 10.49 -0.93
N HIS A 55 0.24 10.34 -0.31
CA HIS A 55 -0.15 9.15 0.47
C HIS A 55 -1.14 8.24 -0.29
N GLN A 56 -1.45 8.57 -1.53
CA GLN A 56 -2.32 7.77 -2.39
C GLN A 56 -1.97 7.97 -3.86
N GLY A 57 -2.35 7.00 -4.68
CA GLY A 57 -2.14 7.06 -6.12
C GLY A 57 -2.76 5.87 -6.83
N TYR A 58 -2.39 5.70 -8.10
CA TYR A 58 -2.91 4.63 -8.96
C TYR A 58 -1.77 3.97 -9.71
N GLU A 59 -1.78 2.64 -9.75
CA GLU A 59 -0.82 1.84 -10.49
C GLU A 59 -1.50 0.84 -11.41
N LYS A 60 -0.76 0.30 -12.37
CA LYS A 60 -1.32 -0.63 -13.37
C LYS A 60 -1.52 -2.05 -12.87
N THR A 61 -0.81 -2.44 -11.82
CA THR A 61 -0.82 -3.81 -11.29
C THR A 61 -0.98 -3.77 -9.77
N PRO A 62 -1.54 -4.84 -9.17
CA PRO A 62 -1.69 -4.90 -7.71
C PRO A 62 -0.32 -4.90 -7.03
N ARG A 63 0.67 -5.61 -7.60
CA ARG A 63 2.05 -5.62 -7.09
C ARG A 63 2.69 -4.22 -7.04
N ALA A 64 2.53 -3.42 -8.10
CA ALA A 64 3.06 -2.06 -8.11
C ALA A 64 2.33 -1.15 -7.11
N ALA A 65 1.00 -1.30 -6.98
CA ALA A 65 0.21 -0.58 -5.99
C ALA A 65 0.64 -0.94 -4.55
N ALA A 66 0.87 -2.23 -4.27
CA ALA A 66 1.33 -2.70 -2.97
C ALA A 66 2.70 -2.13 -2.62
N ALA A 67 3.65 -2.21 -3.57
CA ALA A 67 4.99 -1.62 -3.41
C ALA A 67 4.92 -0.12 -3.10
N LYS A 68 4.01 0.64 -3.74
CA LYS A 68 3.83 2.07 -3.44
C LYS A 68 3.29 2.32 -2.03
N ALA A 69 2.41 1.47 -1.53
CA ALA A 69 1.88 1.57 -0.17
C ALA A 69 2.96 1.25 0.88
N GLU A 70 3.79 0.23 0.63
CA GLU A 70 4.95 -0.14 1.46
C GLU A 70 6.03 0.96 1.45
N GLU A 71 6.42 1.46 0.27
CA GLU A 71 7.35 2.58 0.11
C GLU A 71 6.89 3.84 0.86
N TYR A 72 5.58 4.09 0.92
CA TYR A 72 5.04 5.19 1.70
C TYR A 72 5.22 4.96 3.20
N TYR A 73 4.89 3.76 3.68
CA TYR A 73 5.02 3.39 5.09
C TYR A 73 6.47 3.53 5.58
N ASP A 74 7.43 3.00 4.82
CA ASP A 74 8.85 3.08 5.16
C ASP A 74 9.33 4.54 5.26
N ARG A 75 8.97 5.37 4.26
CA ARG A 75 9.30 6.80 4.30
C ARG A 75 8.64 7.52 5.46
N LEU A 76 7.40 7.16 5.80
CA LEU A 76 6.68 7.75 6.91
C LEU A 76 7.36 7.46 8.24
N LEU A 77 7.78 6.20 8.45
CA LEU A 77 8.50 5.81 9.66
C LEU A 77 9.85 6.49 9.75
N ALA A 78 10.64 6.48 8.67
CA ALA A 78 11.94 7.14 8.64
C ALA A 78 11.83 8.65 8.93
N HIS A 79 10.89 9.35 8.29
CA HIS A 79 10.65 10.78 8.50
C HIS A 79 10.29 11.12 9.95
N ASN A 80 9.63 10.20 10.65
CA ASN A 80 9.22 10.38 12.04
C ASN A 80 10.18 9.70 13.05
N GLY A 81 11.33 9.17 12.61
CA GLY A 81 12.32 8.52 13.48
C GLY A 81 11.82 7.22 14.13
N LEU A 82 11.02 6.42 13.42
CA LEU A 82 10.36 5.21 13.92
C LEU A 82 10.89 3.91 13.27
N GLU A 83 11.99 3.98 12.53
CA GLU A 83 12.54 2.87 11.71
C GLU A 83 12.90 1.60 12.50
N ASP A 84 13.26 1.72 13.79
CA ASP A 84 13.58 0.57 14.65
C ASP A 84 12.35 -0.22 15.13
N LYS A 85 11.14 0.36 15.03
CA LYS A 85 9.91 -0.32 15.46
C LYS A 85 9.40 -1.32 14.43
N ALA A 86 9.60 -1.07 13.14
CA ALA A 86 9.14 -1.97 12.07
C ALA A 86 9.95 -3.26 11.95
N ARG A 87 11.18 -3.31 12.50
CA ARG A 87 12.07 -4.49 12.41
C ARG A 87 12.13 -5.35 13.68
N SER A 88 11.46 -4.95 14.76
CA SER A 88 11.56 -5.62 16.07
C SER A 88 10.49 -6.69 16.33
N THR A 89 9.56 -6.94 15.41
CA THR A 89 8.48 -7.93 15.59
C THR A 89 8.79 -9.25 14.88
N ILE A 90 9.94 -9.87 15.17
CA ILE A 90 10.15 -11.32 15.03
C ILE A 90 11.03 -11.76 16.21
N LEU A 91 10.38 -12.19 17.29
CA LEU A 91 10.96 -13.04 18.34
C LEU A 91 9.98 -14.18 18.63
#